data_AF-A0A3D3GCH9-F1
#
_entry.id   AF-A0A3D3GCH9-F1
#
_cell.length_a   1.000
_cell.length_b   1.000
_cell.length_c   1.000
_cell.angle_alpha   90.00
_cell.angle_beta   90.00
_cell.angle_gamma   90.00
#
_symmetry.space_group_name_H-M   'P 1'
#
loop_
_entity.id
_entity.type
_entity.pdbx_description
1 polymer ?
#
loop_
_entity_poly.entity_id
_entity_poly.type
_entity_poly.pdbx_seq_one_letter_code
_entity_poly.pdbx_strand_id
1 'polypeptide(L)'
;MEARLISLILLALVCSSCDRPEFNGATPEGKRAIIELTNQHLTVGNCAAAITEIEDLYKSAHSDNEVRMIAASAYACKANINFFKLIGDLVGNSAFMGGPGFWSLMAKLFPSTLDPDDRVVEGSLLATDALLSVLKPGGVILPGNYINEGTYNPGAAIASDRMDSANIYLLFVNMATIGSFENRYGDPDPTTHAKQVPLPWIVADHPDMPTNGCAFASSIVQLADNLGAVVDNLDGSMKEGLTDLKTFVQNLIYDGCNAVCVAKDSSCPICPIKLRDRSQCSGVADDMPSEVAAALTVMVNNAWVVPVP
;
A
#
# COMPACT_ATOMS: atom_id res chain seq x y z
N MET A 1 55.15 -29.09 9.17
CA MET A 1 53.91 -28.52 9.74
C MET A 1 53.63 -27.11 9.24
N GLU A 2 54.67 -26.35 8.85
CA GLU A 2 54.55 -24.95 8.37
C GLU A 2 53.86 -24.79 7.00
N ALA A 3 53.99 -25.76 6.09
CA ALA A 3 53.36 -25.67 4.76
C ALA A 3 51.81 -25.71 4.78
N ARG A 4 51.18 -26.24 5.85
CA ARG A 4 49.71 -26.28 5.97
C ARG A 4 49.10 -24.98 6.48
N LEU A 5 49.86 -24.15 7.20
CA LEU A 5 49.38 -22.88 7.75
C LEU A 5 49.28 -21.80 6.66
N ILE A 6 50.23 -21.79 5.72
CA ILE A 6 50.27 -20.83 4.60
C ILE A 6 49.09 -21.06 3.63
N SER A 7 48.70 -22.31 3.41
CA SER A 7 47.59 -22.66 2.51
C SER A 7 46.21 -22.26 3.06
N LEU A 8 46.05 -22.18 4.39
CA LEU A 8 44.80 -21.74 5.04
C LEU A 8 44.64 -20.21 5.03
N ILE A 9 45.75 -19.47 5.14
CA ILE A 9 45.75 -18.01 5.07
C ILE A 9 45.47 -17.54 3.63
N LEU A 10 46.02 -18.21 2.61
CA LEU A 10 45.70 -17.90 1.22
C LEU A 10 44.24 -18.20 0.85
N LEU A 11 43.64 -19.26 1.41
CA LEU A 11 42.22 -19.57 1.17
C LEU A 11 41.29 -18.57 1.85
N ALA A 12 41.65 -18.05 3.03
CA ALA A 12 40.89 -17.02 3.73
C ALA A 12 40.96 -15.64 3.04
N LEU A 13 42.07 -15.31 2.36
CA LEU A 13 42.24 -14.05 1.62
C LEU A 13 41.54 -14.04 0.24
N VAL A 14 41.24 -15.20 -0.34
CA VAL A 14 40.50 -15.28 -1.62
C VAL A 14 38.97 -15.28 -1.41
N CYS A 15 38.50 -15.56 -0.20
CA CYS A 15 37.07 -15.51 0.15
C CYS A 15 36.59 -14.14 0.67
N SER A 16 37.46 -13.14 0.81
CA SER A 16 37.14 -11.87 1.50
C SER A 16 36.81 -10.68 0.60
N SER A 17 36.69 -10.82 -0.73
CA SER A 17 36.25 -9.70 -1.57
C SER A 17 35.73 -10.12 -2.94
N CYS A 18 34.73 -11.00 -2.98
CA CYS A 18 33.72 -10.89 -4.05
C CYS A 18 32.69 -9.84 -3.61
N ASP A 19 33.16 -8.66 -3.20
CA ASP A 19 32.28 -7.52 -3.03
C ASP A 19 31.76 -7.21 -4.43
N ARG A 20 30.45 -7.39 -4.56
CA ARG A 20 29.73 -7.03 -5.77
C ARG A 20 30.16 -5.61 -6.15
N PRO A 21 30.51 -5.33 -7.41
CA PRO A 21 30.85 -3.96 -7.80
C PRO A 21 29.69 -3.03 -7.41
N GLU A 22 29.96 -2.06 -6.55
CA GLU A 22 28.99 -1.03 -6.18
C GLU A 22 28.67 -0.23 -7.44
N PHE A 23 27.44 -0.35 -7.93
CA PHE A 23 26.98 0.41 -9.07
C PHE A 23 26.71 1.84 -8.67
N ASN A 24 27.32 2.80 -9.35
CA ASN A 24 27.05 4.21 -9.10
C ASN A 24 25.67 4.61 -9.66
N GLY A 25 24.66 4.75 -8.80
CA GLY A 25 23.32 5.18 -9.19
C GLY A 25 23.23 6.57 -9.85
N ALA A 26 24.27 7.39 -9.74
CA ALA A 26 24.35 8.69 -10.41
C ALA A 26 24.67 8.60 -11.91
N THR A 27 25.18 7.47 -12.40
CA THR A 27 25.44 7.27 -13.84
C THR A 27 24.31 6.48 -14.50
N PRO A 28 24.00 6.74 -15.79
CA PRO A 28 23.00 5.96 -16.51
C PRO A 28 23.28 4.45 -16.49
N GLU A 29 24.55 4.05 -16.61
CA GLU A 29 24.96 2.65 -16.59
C GLU A 29 24.76 1.99 -15.23
N GLY A 30 25.14 2.68 -14.14
CA GLY A 30 24.99 2.16 -12.79
C GLY A 30 23.51 2.08 -12.38
N LYS A 31 22.72 3.11 -12.68
CA LYS A 31 21.26 3.07 -12.53
C LYS A 31 20.64 1.86 -13.25
N ARG A 32 20.99 1.65 -14.51
CA ARG A 32 20.47 0.52 -15.30
C ARG A 32 20.86 -0.84 -14.68
N ALA A 33 22.09 -0.97 -14.19
CA ALA A 33 22.55 -2.20 -13.55
C ALA A 33 21.80 -2.51 -12.24
N ILE A 34 21.54 -1.50 -11.41
CA ILE A 34 20.72 -1.59 -10.19
C ILE A 34 19.30 -2.05 -10.55
N ILE A 35 18.69 -1.43 -11.56
CA ILE A 35 17.34 -1.77 -12.05
C ILE A 35 17.28 -3.22 -12.57
N GLU A 36 18.25 -3.61 -13.40
CA GLU A 36 18.30 -4.95 -13.99
C GLU A 36 18.42 -6.03 -12.93
N LEU A 37 19.30 -5.85 -11.95
CA LEU A 37 19.40 -6.80 -10.85
C LEU A 37 18.13 -6.80 -10.00
N THR A 38 17.58 -5.63 -9.65
CA THR A 38 16.34 -5.56 -8.87
C THR A 38 15.25 -6.40 -9.54
N ASN A 39 15.10 -6.28 -10.87
CA ASN A 39 14.19 -7.09 -11.66
C ASN A 39 14.53 -8.58 -11.68
N GLN A 40 15.82 -8.94 -11.69
CA GLN A 40 16.25 -10.34 -11.54
C GLN A 40 15.79 -10.92 -10.19
N HIS A 41 15.95 -10.17 -9.10
CA HIS A 41 15.49 -10.58 -7.78
C HIS A 41 13.97 -10.70 -7.70
N LEU A 42 13.23 -9.74 -8.27
CA LEU A 42 11.77 -9.79 -8.38
C LEU A 42 11.29 -11.01 -9.17
N THR A 43 11.97 -11.35 -10.28
CA THR A 43 11.63 -12.49 -11.14
C THR A 43 11.70 -13.82 -10.39
N VAL A 44 12.66 -13.97 -9.47
CA VAL A 44 12.80 -15.18 -8.64
C VAL A 44 12.08 -15.09 -7.29
N GLY A 45 11.32 -14.02 -7.05
CA GLY A 45 10.58 -13.78 -5.81
C GLY A 45 11.45 -13.43 -4.59
N ASN A 46 12.72 -13.02 -4.79
CA ASN A 46 13.60 -12.59 -3.70
C ASN A 46 13.36 -11.10 -3.37
N CYS A 47 12.23 -10.81 -2.73
CA CYS A 47 11.80 -9.44 -2.43
C CYS A 47 12.79 -8.68 -1.53
N ALA A 48 13.41 -9.36 -0.56
CA ALA A 48 14.37 -8.74 0.35
C ALA A 48 15.60 -8.23 -0.41
N ALA A 49 16.20 -9.06 -1.27
CA ALA A 49 17.33 -8.64 -2.10
C ALA A 49 16.94 -7.56 -3.11
N ALA A 50 15.73 -7.63 -3.69
CA ALA A 50 15.22 -6.58 -4.57
C ALA A 50 15.14 -5.22 -3.86
N ILE A 51 14.63 -5.19 -2.61
CA ILE A 51 14.58 -3.97 -1.80
C ILE A 51 15.99 -3.46 -1.51
N THR A 52 16.88 -4.33 -1.01
CA THR A 52 18.26 -3.93 -0.70
C THR A 52 18.97 -3.32 -1.90
N GLU A 53 18.76 -3.85 -3.11
CA GLU A 53 19.41 -3.31 -4.30
C GLU A 53 18.87 -1.93 -4.69
N ILE A 54 17.55 -1.71 -4.65
CA ILE A 54 16.93 -0.48 -5.17
C ILE A 54 16.91 0.67 -4.14
N GLU A 55 17.03 0.37 -2.85
CA GLU A 55 16.72 1.30 -1.76
C GLU A 55 17.58 2.57 -1.78
N ASP A 56 18.89 2.44 -1.98
CA ASP A 56 19.79 3.60 -2.03
C ASP A 56 19.52 4.49 -3.24
N LEU A 57 19.25 3.88 -4.41
CA LEU A 57 18.88 4.63 -5.61
C LEU A 57 17.54 5.33 -5.42
N TYR A 58 16.54 4.64 -4.86
CA TYR A 58 15.24 5.21 -4.53
C TYR A 58 15.38 6.41 -3.59
N LYS A 59 16.17 6.31 -2.52
CA LYS A 59 16.35 7.42 -1.55
C LYS A 59 17.29 8.54 -2.03
N SER A 60 17.73 8.54 -3.29
CA SER A 60 18.68 9.52 -3.82
C SER A 60 18.02 10.58 -4.71
N ALA A 61 18.77 11.65 -5.02
CA ALA A 61 18.39 12.64 -6.02
C ALA A 61 18.30 12.10 -7.46
N HIS A 62 18.74 10.85 -7.70
CA HIS A 62 18.70 10.18 -9.00
C HIS A 62 17.47 9.28 -9.19
N SER A 63 16.58 9.26 -8.20
CA SER A 63 15.29 8.58 -8.28
C SER A 63 14.34 9.31 -9.23
N ASP A 64 13.78 8.57 -10.18
CA ASP A 64 12.70 9.02 -11.06
C ASP A 64 11.54 8.03 -11.04
N ASN A 65 10.53 8.25 -11.89
CA ASN A 65 9.35 7.41 -11.91
C ASN A 65 9.63 5.93 -12.19
N GLU A 66 10.67 5.60 -12.97
CA GLU A 66 11.05 4.20 -13.22
C GLU A 66 11.56 3.56 -11.93
N VAL A 67 12.49 4.23 -11.24
CA VAL A 67 13.03 3.78 -9.94
C VAL A 67 11.91 3.64 -8.91
N ARG A 68 11.00 4.61 -8.83
CA ARG A 68 9.86 4.61 -7.89
C ARG A 68 8.89 3.47 -8.16
N MET A 69 8.57 3.17 -9.42
CA MET A 69 7.74 2.02 -9.80
C MET A 69 8.42 0.68 -9.47
N ILE A 70 9.73 0.57 -9.65
CA ILE A 70 10.49 -0.65 -9.31
C ILE A 70 10.58 -0.82 -7.79
N ALA A 71 10.84 0.25 -7.04
CA ALA A 71 10.82 0.25 -5.58
C ALA A 71 9.44 -0.17 -5.05
N ALA A 72 8.36 0.38 -5.61
CA ALA A 72 7.00 -0.04 -5.31
C ALA A 72 6.79 -1.54 -5.56
N SER A 73 7.32 -2.07 -6.67
CA SER A 73 7.24 -3.50 -7.00
C SER A 73 8.00 -4.38 -5.99
N ALA A 74 9.18 -3.94 -5.54
CA ALA A 74 9.97 -4.62 -4.51
C ALA A 74 9.24 -4.65 -3.15
N TYR A 75 8.64 -3.54 -2.74
CA TYR A 75 7.83 -3.47 -1.53
C TYR A 75 6.52 -4.28 -1.65
N ALA A 76 5.86 -4.26 -2.81
CA ALA A 76 4.67 -5.05 -3.08
C ALA A 76 4.97 -6.56 -3.09
N CYS A 77 6.15 -6.96 -3.58
CA CYS A 77 6.66 -8.33 -3.47
C CYS A 77 6.78 -8.74 -1.99
N LYS A 78 7.34 -7.88 -1.14
CA LYS A 78 7.40 -8.11 0.33
C LYS A 78 6.00 -8.26 0.95
N ALA A 79 4.99 -7.64 0.34
CA ALA A 79 3.58 -7.79 0.69
C ALA A 79 2.86 -8.96 0.01
N ASN A 80 3.60 -9.90 -0.60
CA ASN A 80 3.05 -11.07 -1.29
C ASN A 80 2.04 -10.72 -2.40
N ILE A 81 2.12 -9.52 -2.98
CA ILE A 81 1.21 -9.08 -4.04
C ILE A 81 1.67 -9.68 -5.37
N ASN A 82 0.93 -10.66 -5.87
CA ASN A 82 1.09 -11.19 -7.22
C ASN A 82 -0.03 -10.65 -8.11
N PHE A 83 0.30 -9.63 -8.92
CA PHE A 83 -0.67 -8.91 -9.75
C PHE A 83 -1.51 -9.81 -10.66
N PHE A 84 -0.87 -10.74 -11.40
CA PHE A 84 -1.60 -11.61 -12.33
C PHE A 84 -2.51 -12.61 -11.61
N LYS A 85 -2.04 -13.17 -10.50
CA LYS A 85 -2.86 -14.04 -9.66
C LYS A 85 -4.06 -13.26 -9.11
N LEU A 86 -3.81 -12.04 -8.61
CA LEU A 86 -4.83 -11.19 -8.02
C LEU A 86 -5.91 -10.80 -9.02
N ILE A 87 -5.56 -10.49 -10.27
CA ILE A 87 -6.58 -10.26 -11.32
C ILE A 87 -7.45 -11.50 -11.50
N GLY A 88 -6.86 -12.69 -11.61
CA GLY A 88 -7.61 -13.94 -11.73
C GLY A 88 -8.53 -14.19 -10.52
N ASP A 89 -8.02 -13.95 -9.31
CA ASP A 89 -8.78 -14.06 -8.07
C ASP A 89 -9.95 -13.06 -8.02
N LEU A 90 -9.74 -11.80 -8.43
CA LEU A 90 -10.81 -10.81 -8.50
C LEU A 90 -11.87 -11.15 -9.56
N VAL A 91 -11.46 -11.64 -10.74
CA VAL A 91 -12.41 -12.10 -11.77
C VAL A 91 -13.26 -13.25 -11.23
N GLY A 92 -12.63 -14.23 -10.57
CA GLY A 92 -13.32 -15.38 -10.01
C GLY A 92 -14.26 -15.06 -8.84
N ASN A 93 -14.07 -13.91 -8.19
CA ASN A 93 -14.86 -13.46 -7.05
C ASN A 93 -15.62 -12.14 -7.32
N SER A 94 -15.89 -11.80 -8.60
CA SER A 94 -16.46 -10.50 -8.98
C SER A 94 -17.81 -10.21 -8.30
N ALA A 95 -18.61 -11.25 -8.03
CA ALA A 95 -19.89 -11.15 -7.31
C ALA A 95 -19.74 -10.65 -5.85
N PHE A 96 -18.56 -10.83 -5.26
CA PHE A 96 -18.25 -10.39 -3.89
C PHE A 96 -17.48 -9.07 -3.84
N MET A 97 -17.18 -8.45 -4.99
CA MET A 97 -16.48 -7.17 -5.02
C MET A 97 -17.39 -6.01 -4.62
N GLY A 98 -18.71 -6.14 -4.77
CA GLY A 98 -19.67 -5.15 -4.30
C GLY A 98 -20.11 -5.39 -2.85
N GLY A 99 -20.28 -4.32 -2.08
CA GLY A 99 -20.96 -4.36 -0.78
C GLY A 99 -20.18 -5.07 0.34
N PRO A 100 -20.89 -5.58 1.37
CA PRO A 100 -20.31 -6.26 2.54
C PRO A 100 -19.31 -7.38 2.24
N GLY A 101 -19.53 -8.13 1.15
CA GLY A 101 -18.68 -9.27 0.77
C GLY A 101 -17.25 -8.87 0.42
N PHE A 102 -17.02 -7.59 0.07
CA PHE A 102 -15.70 -7.08 -0.28
C PHE A 102 -14.69 -7.25 0.85
N TRP A 103 -15.07 -6.94 2.09
CA TRP A 103 -14.19 -7.03 3.26
C TRP A 103 -13.77 -8.47 3.54
N SER A 104 -14.70 -9.42 3.47
CA SER A 104 -14.35 -10.86 3.56
C SER A 104 -13.47 -11.33 2.41
N LEU A 105 -13.67 -10.80 1.20
CA LEU A 105 -12.79 -11.11 0.07
C LEU A 105 -11.37 -10.56 0.29
N MET A 106 -11.22 -9.34 0.81
CA MET A 106 -9.89 -8.76 1.11
C MET A 106 -9.16 -9.58 2.18
N ALA A 107 -9.84 -9.91 3.29
CA ALA A 107 -9.30 -10.82 4.30
C ALA A 107 -8.90 -12.19 3.71
N LYS A 108 -9.69 -12.76 2.79
CA LYS A 108 -9.35 -14.02 2.11
C LYS A 108 -8.09 -13.92 1.24
N LEU A 109 -7.97 -12.84 0.46
CA LEU A 109 -6.91 -12.71 -0.55
C LEU A 109 -5.56 -12.29 0.04
N PHE A 110 -5.57 -11.60 1.18
CA PHE A 110 -4.37 -11.04 1.80
C PHE A 110 -4.21 -11.46 3.26
N PRO A 111 -3.96 -12.75 3.52
CA PRO A 111 -3.74 -13.24 4.87
C PRO A 111 -2.53 -12.54 5.50
N SER A 112 -2.68 -12.14 6.76
CA SER A 112 -1.62 -11.56 7.57
C SER A 112 -1.82 -11.95 9.04
N THR A 113 -0.77 -11.86 9.85
CA THR A 113 -0.76 -12.27 11.24
C THR A 113 -0.14 -11.17 12.12
N LEU A 114 -0.25 -11.34 13.43
CA LEU A 114 0.43 -10.49 14.41
C LEU A 114 1.92 -10.83 14.56
N ASP A 115 2.43 -11.81 13.82
CA ASP A 115 3.85 -12.16 13.85
C ASP A 115 4.71 -10.93 13.49
N PRO A 116 5.71 -10.55 14.32
CA PRO A 116 6.63 -9.48 13.99
C PRO A 116 7.42 -9.70 12.68
N ASP A 117 7.55 -10.94 12.24
CA ASP A 117 8.19 -11.29 10.97
C ASP A 117 7.22 -11.19 9.78
N ASP A 118 5.91 -11.07 10.03
CA ASP A 118 4.95 -10.72 8.99
C ASP A 118 5.08 -9.24 8.62
N ARG A 119 5.66 -9.02 7.43
CA ARG A 119 5.91 -7.69 6.87
C ARG A 119 4.93 -7.31 5.76
N VAL A 120 3.78 -7.98 5.65
CA VAL A 120 2.83 -7.70 4.56
C VAL A 120 2.25 -6.28 4.67
N VAL A 121 1.84 -5.89 5.87
CA VAL A 121 1.38 -4.50 6.15
C VAL A 121 2.49 -3.50 5.84
N GLU A 122 3.71 -3.72 6.35
CA GLU A 122 4.84 -2.80 6.11
C GLU A 122 5.17 -2.67 4.61
N GLY A 123 5.26 -3.80 3.90
CA GLY A 123 5.54 -3.83 2.46
C GLY A 123 4.47 -3.10 1.65
N SER A 124 3.19 -3.27 1.98
CA SER A 124 2.10 -2.61 1.26
C SER A 124 2.05 -1.10 1.53
N LEU A 125 2.38 -0.66 2.75
CA LEU A 125 2.49 0.75 3.09
C LEU A 125 3.68 1.44 2.41
N LEU A 126 4.83 0.79 2.34
CA LEU A 126 6.01 1.30 1.62
C LEU A 126 5.80 1.32 0.10
N ALA A 127 5.11 0.30 -0.44
CA ALA A 127 4.70 0.28 -1.84
C ALA A 127 3.75 1.45 -2.15
N THR A 128 2.81 1.73 -1.25
CA THR A 128 1.89 2.86 -1.37
C THR A 128 2.64 4.18 -1.46
N ASP A 129 3.61 4.44 -0.57
CA ASP A 129 4.41 5.67 -0.60
C ASP A 129 5.20 5.82 -1.90
N ALA A 130 5.85 4.73 -2.33
CA ALA A 130 6.61 4.72 -3.57
C ALA A 130 5.69 5.04 -4.77
N LEU A 131 4.49 4.47 -4.84
CA LEU A 131 3.54 4.74 -5.92
C LEU A 131 2.94 6.15 -5.86
N LEU A 132 2.70 6.68 -4.66
CA LEU A 132 2.25 8.07 -4.49
C LEU A 132 3.29 9.06 -5.01
N SER A 133 4.57 8.68 -5.03
CA SER A 133 5.67 9.47 -5.59
C SER A 133 5.84 9.36 -7.11
N VAL A 134 5.07 8.52 -7.80
CA VAL A 134 5.15 8.37 -9.27
C VAL A 134 4.25 9.40 -9.95
N LEU A 135 4.85 10.50 -10.41
CA LEU A 135 4.13 11.71 -10.85
C LEU A 135 4.03 11.80 -12.37
N LYS A 136 2.98 12.43 -12.90
CA LYS A 136 2.94 12.77 -14.34
C LYS A 136 4.03 13.78 -14.70
N PRO A 137 4.60 13.72 -15.91
CA PRO A 137 5.49 14.78 -16.40
C PRO A 137 4.81 16.14 -16.32
N GLY A 138 5.44 17.10 -15.64
CA GLY A 138 4.90 18.45 -15.43
C GLY A 138 3.82 18.57 -14.35
N GLY A 139 3.53 17.51 -13.59
CA GLY A 139 2.62 17.58 -12.45
C GLY A 139 3.11 18.57 -11.39
N VAL A 140 2.30 19.58 -11.08
CA VAL A 140 2.57 20.54 -10.01
C VAL A 140 1.74 20.15 -8.80
N ILE A 141 2.39 19.68 -7.74
CA ILE A 141 1.73 19.29 -6.50
C ILE A 141 1.55 20.54 -5.63
N LEU A 142 0.31 20.85 -5.27
CA LEU A 142 0.03 21.93 -4.33
C LEU A 142 0.48 21.51 -2.92
N PRO A 143 0.97 22.45 -2.08
CA PRO A 143 1.47 22.12 -0.73
C PRO A 143 0.49 21.32 0.13
N GLY A 144 -0.82 21.61 0.05
CA GLY A 144 -1.85 20.88 0.80
C GLY A 144 -2.09 19.42 0.38
N ASN A 145 -1.50 19.01 -0.76
CA ASN A 145 -1.63 17.67 -1.34
C ASN A 145 -0.29 16.92 -1.35
N TYR A 146 0.76 17.55 -0.82
CA TYR A 146 2.11 17.00 -0.87
C TYR A 146 2.25 15.89 0.16
N ILE A 147 2.78 14.77 -0.30
CA ILE A 147 3.14 13.62 0.53
C ILE A 147 4.66 13.59 0.63
N ASN A 148 5.18 13.45 1.85
CA ASN A 148 6.62 13.38 2.12
C ASN A 148 7.41 14.63 1.66
N GLU A 149 6.92 15.82 2.04
CA GLU A 149 7.58 17.12 1.79
C GLU A 149 8.96 17.15 2.45
N GLY A 150 10.02 17.16 1.64
CA GLY A 150 11.40 17.12 2.11
C GLY A 150 12.16 15.82 1.86
N THR A 151 11.52 14.83 1.23
CA THR A 151 12.24 13.65 0.71
C THR A 151 12.64 13.82 -0.76
N TYR A 152 13.52 12.95 -1.25
CA TYR A 152 13.84 12.86 -2.68
C TYR A 152 12.71 12.25 -3.54
N ASN A 153 11.68 11.68 -2.90
CA ASN A 153 10.50 11.11 -3.56
C ASN A 153 9.23 11.77 -3.05
N PRO A 154 9.04 13.05 -3.38
CA PRO A 154 7.78 13.68 -3.06
C PRO A 154 6.63 13.03 -3.80
N GLY A 155 5.50 12.89 -3.12
CA GLY A 155 4.30 12.28 -3.65
C GLY A 155 3.09 13.18 -3.67
N ALA A 156 2.05 12.72 -4.35
CA ALA A 156 0.79 13.44 -4.51
C ALA A 156 -0.37 12.65 -3.88
N ALA A 157 -1.12 13.35 -3.03
CA ALA A 157 -2.39 12.85 -2.50
C ALA A 157 -3.45 12.72 -3.61
N ILE A 158 -3.43 13.60 -4.60
CA ILE A 158 -4.44 13.62 -5.67
C ILE A 158 -4.05 12.66 -6.80
N ALA A 159 -4.98 11.78 -7.16
CA ALA A 159 -4.77 10.78 -8.21
C ALA A 159 -4.46 11.36 -9.59
N SER A 160 -5.01 12.53 -9.94
CA SER A 160 -4.78 13.18 -11.24
C SER A 160 -3.31 13.57 -11.47
N ASP A 161 -2.55 13.81 -10.40
CA ASP A 161 -1.15 14.24 -10.46
C ASP A 161 -0.18 13.05 -10.62
N ARG A 162 -0.68 11.82 -10.39
CA ARG A 162 0.08 10.57 -10.48
C ARG A 162 -0.01 9.95 -11.87
N MET A 163 0.97 9.13 -12.24
CA MET A 163 0.88 8.33 -13.47
C MET A 163 -0.28 7.34 -13.38
N ASP A 164 -0.95 7.08 -14.50
CA ASP A 164 -2.12 6.18 -14.52
C ASP A 164 -1.73 4.74 -14.15
N SER A 165 -0.54 4.29 -14.55
CA SER A 165 0.02 2.99 -14.14
C SER A 165 0.23 2.90 -12.63
N ALA A 166 0.61 4.00 -11.97
CA ALA A 166 0.78 4.04 -10.52
C ALA A 166 -0.58 4.00 -9.81
N ASN A 167 -1.60 4.69 -10.33
CA ASN A 167 -2.97 4.62 -9.81
C ASN A 167 -3.55 3.21 -9.93
N ILE A 168 -3.36 2.55 -11.08
CA ILE A 168 -3.77 1.16 -11.29
C ILE A 168 -3.07 0.26 -10.26
N TYR A 169 -1.76 0.42 -10.06
CA TYR A 169 -1.03 -0.41 -9.10
C TYR A 169 -1.45 -0.13 -7.65
N LEU A 170 -1.68 1.14 -7.29
CA LEU A 170 -2.19 1.53 -5.98
C LEU A 170 -3.52 0.86 -5.65
N LEU A 171 -4.38 0.59 -6.63
CA LEU A 171 -5.62 -0.15 -6.38
C LEU A 171 -5.33 -1.49 -5.67
N PHE A 172 -4.41 -2.28 -6.23
CA PHE A 172 -4.05 -3.60 -5.72
C PHE A 172 -3.26 -3.53 -4.41
N VAL A 173 -2.37 -2.54 -4.27
CA VAL A 173 -1.61 -2.33 -3.02
C VAL A 173 -2.53 -1.91 -1.88
N ASN A 174 -3.53 -1.07 -2.14
CA ASN A 174 -4.51 -0.67 -1.13
C ASN A 174 -5.42 -1.83 -0.73
N MET A 175 -5.85 -2.67 -1.68
CA MET A 175 -6.55 -3.92 -1.38
C MET A 175 -5.73 -4.83 -0.45
N ALA A 176 -4.43 -4.98 -0.74
CA ALA A 176 -3.51 -5.75 0.09
C ALA A 176 -3.37 -5.16 1.49
N THR A 177 -3.23 -3.84 1.59
CA THR A 177 -3.12 -3.12 2.87
C THR A 177 -4.38 -3.35 3.72
N ILE A 178 -5.57 -3.16 3.12
CA ILE A 178 -6.87 -3.38 3.77
C ILE A 178 -6.98 -4.81 4.29
N GLY A 179 -6.82 -5.81 3.41
CA GLY A 179 -6.97 -7.21 3.79
C GLY A 179 -5.95 -7.66 4.84
N SER A 180 -4.75 -7.11 4.83
CA SER A 180 -3.72 -7.43 5.83
C SER A 180 -4.06 -6.84 7.20
N PHE A 181 -4.57 -5.61 7.26
CA PHE A 181 -5.07 -5.02 8.51
C PHE A 181 -6.29 -5.78 9.04
N GLU A 182 -7.21 -6.17 8.17
CA GLU A 182 -8.36 -7.01 8.53
C GLU A 182 -7.91 -8.32 9.16
N ASN A 183 -7.00 -9.06 8.53
CA ASN A 183 -6.52 -10.30 9.12
C ASN A 183 -5.82 -10.10 10.46
N ARG A 184 -4.93 -9.10 10.54
CA ARG A 184 -4.10 -8.89 11.72
C ARG A 184 -4.88 -8.44 12.95
N TYR A 185 -5.95 -7.66 12.76
CA TYR A 185 -6.68 -7.02 13.86
C TYR A 185 -8.14 -7.45 13.99
N GLY A 186 -8.72 -8.01 12.93
CA GLY A 186 -10.12 -8.46 12.90
C GLY A 186 -10.32 -9.95 13.15
N ASP A 187 -9.23 -10.73 13.20
CA ASP A 187 -9.19 -12.18 13.43
C ASP A 187 -10.28 -12.93 12.63
N PRO A 188 -10.26 -12.84 11.29
CA PRO A 188 -11.36 -13.36 10.48
C PRO A 188 -11.48 -14.87 10.58
N ASP A 189 -12.73 -15.34 10.54
CA ASP A 189 -13.03 -16.77 10.48
C ASP A 189 -12.35 -17.43 9.26
N PRO A 190 -11.62 -18.55 9.42
CA PRO A 190 -10.82 -19.13 8.34
C PRO A 190 -11.66 -19.72 7.20
N THR A 191 -12.98 -19.89 7.38
CA THR A 191 -13.88 -20.47 6.37
C THR A 191 -14.67 -19.40 5.65
N THR A 192 -15.23 -18.45 6.40
CA THR A 192 -16.12 -17.40 5.88
C THR A 192 -15.40 -16.08 5.64
N HIS A 193 -14.22 -15.90 6.25
CA HIS A 193 -13.46 -14.66 6.28
C HIS A 193 -14.26 -13.47 6.81
N ALA A 194 -15.31 -13.74 7.58
CA ALA A 194 -16.04 -12.73 8.31
C ALA A 194 -15.27 -12.33 9.55
N LYS A 195 -15.39 -11.06 9.93
CA LYS A 195 -14.82 -10.51 11.14
C LYS A 195 -15.27 -11.29 12.39
N GLN A 196 -14.32 -11.66 13.26
CA GLN A 196 -14.65 -12.17 14.60
C GLN A 196 -14.47 -11.09 15.67
N VAL A 197 -13.47 -10.22 15.48
CA VAL A 197 -13.14 -9.13 16.41
C VAL A 197 -13.27 -7.78 15.71
N PRO A 198 -13.95 -6.77 16.29
CA PRO A 198 -13.96 -5.43 15.72
C PRO A 198 -12.54 -4.87 15.58
N LEU A 199 -12.26 -4.24 14.43
CA LEU A 199 -11.05 -3.44 14.26
C LEU A 199 -10.99 -2.37 15.36
N PRO A 200 -9.83 -2.15 16.01
CA PRO A 200 -9.76 -1.43 17.29
C PRO A 200 -9.80 0.10 17.14
N TRP A 201 -9.52 0.64 15.95
CA TRP A 201 -9.38 2.08 15.71
C TRP A 201 -10.73 2.79 15.58
N ILE A 202 -11.66 2.60 16.53
CA ILE A 202 -13.00 3.19 16.50
C ILE A 202 -13.10 4.56 17.18
N VAL A 203 -12.01 5.04 17.76
CA VAL A 203 -11.88 6.37 18.39
C VAL A 203 -10.61 7.05 17.91
N ALA A 204 -10.66 8.37 17.75
CA ALA A 204 -9.59 9.18 17.16
C ALA A 204 -8.28 9.17 17.97
N ASP A 205 -8.37 9.00 19.29
CA ASP A 205 -7.24 8.98 20.22
C ASP A 205 -6.76 7.56 20.59
N HIS A 206 -7.16 6.55 19.81
CA HIS A 206 -6.64 5.19 19.99
C HIS A 206 -5.10 5.19 19.84
N PRO A 207 -4.33 4.48 20.70
CA PRO A 207 -2.86 4.52 20.67
C PRO A 207 -2.23 4.19 19.31
N ASP A 208 -2.83 3.25 18.57
CA ASP A 208 -2.39 2.85 17.22
C ASP A 208 -3.08 3.61 16.08
N MET A 209 -3.86 4.66 16.36
CA MET A 209 -4.50 5.47 15.31
C MET A 209 -3.48 6.15 14.38
N PRO A 210 -2.41 6.82 14.87
CA PRO A 210 -1.45 7.51 14.00
C PRO A 210 -0.72 6.57 13.04
N THR A 211 -0.53 5.31 13.43
CA THR A 211 0.28 4.34 12.70
C THR A 211 -0.59 3.41 11.85
N ASN A 212 -1.55 2.74 12.46
CA ASN A 212 -2.32 1.66 11.82
C ASN A 212 -3.71 2.12 11.40
N GLY A 213 -4.45 2.80 12.28
CA GLY A 213 -5.82 3.24 11.98
C GLY A 213 -5.90 4.18 10.79
N CYS A 214 -4.98 5.15 10.75
CA CYS A 214 -4.91 6.10 9.64
C CYS A 214 -4.28 5.53 8.39
N ALA A 215 -3.38 4.55 8.51
CA ALA A 215 -2.90 3.78 7.35
C ALA A 215 -4.05 3.00 6.70
N PHE A 216 -4.84 2.28 7.51
CA PHE A 216 -6.02 1.54 7.05
C PHE A 216 -7.05 2.45 6.37
N ALA A 217 -7.44 3.54 7.04
CA ALA A 217 -8.39 4.51 6.51
C ALA A 217 -7.87 5.20 5.22
N SER A 218 -6.57 5.55 5.18
CA SER A 218 -5.93 6.12 4.00
C SER A 218 -6.02 5.17 2.81
N SER A 219 -5.77 3.88 3.02
CA SER A 219 -5.89 2.88 1.95
C SER A 219 -7.31 2.74 1.41
N ILE A 220 -8.35 2.89 2.24
CA ILE A 220 -9.75 2.91 1.78
C ILE A 220 -10.01 4.14 0.90
N VAL A 221 -9.57 5.32 1.32
CA VAL A 221 -9.75 6.55 0.53
C VAL A 221 -9.00 6.47 -0.79
N GLN A 222 -7.75 6.00 -0.76
CA GLN A 222 -6.95 5.84 -1.96
C GLN A 222 -7.51 4.74 -2.88
N LEU A 223 -8.07 3.66 -2.35
CA LEU A 223 -8.79 2.66 -3.14
C LEU A 223 -9.91 3.34 -3.95
N ALA A 224 -10.74 4.15 -3.29
CA ALA A 224 -11.85 4.86 -3.94
C ALA A 224 -11.40 5.81 -5.06
N ASP A 225 -10.32 6.57 -4.82
CA ASP A 225 -9.75 7.48 -5.80
C ASP A 225 -9.23 6.74 -7.04
N ASN A 226 -8.59 5.59 -6.84
CA ASN A 226 -7.97 4.82 -7.91
C ASN A 226 -8.98 3.98 -8.70
N LEU A 227 -10.11 3.57 -8.07
CA LEU A 227 -11.19 2.86 -8.76
C LEU A 227 -11.71 3.63 -9.98
N GLY A 228 -11.78 4.96 -9.90
CA GLY A 228 -12.18 5.79 -11.05
C GLY A 228 -11.27 5.62 -12.27
N ALA A 229 -9.95 5.59 -12.05
CA ALA A 229 -8.97 5.43 -13.13
C ALA A 229 -8.98 4.01 -13.74
N VAL A 230 -9.33 3.00 -12.96
CA VAL A 230 -9.33 1.60 -13.41
C VAL A 230 -10.63 1.21 -14.11
N VAL A 231 -11.79 1.55 -13.53
CA VAL A 231 -13.11 1.15 -14.03
C VAL A 231 -13.35 1.57 -15.48
N ASP A 232 -12.88 2.77 -15.85
CA ASP A 232 -13.10 3.32 -17.20
C ASP A 232 -12.36 2.51 -18.28
N ASN A 233 -11.32 1.76 -17.90
CA ASN A 233 -10.49 0.95 -18.81
C ASN A 233 -10.86 -0.54 -18.83
N LEU A 234 -11.94 -0.93 -18.16
CA LEU A 234 -12.37 -2.32 -18.03
C LEU A 234 -13.71 -2.58 -18.71
N ASP A 235 -13.92 -3.84 -19.06
CA ASP A 235 -15.12 -4.36 -19.70
C ASP A 235 -15.66 -5.59 -18.95
N GLY A 236 -16.91 -5.96 -19.25
CA GLY A 236 -17.57 -7.16 -18.73
C GLY A 236 -17.82 -7.12 -17.21
N SER A 237 -17.88 -8.31 -16.60
CA SER A 237 -18.23 -8.48 -15.18
C SER A 237 -17.25 -7.82 -14.21
N MET A 238 -15.99 -7.65 -14.60
CA MET A 238 -15.00 -6.95 -13.79
C MET A 238 -15.33 -5.45 -13.70
N LYS A 239 -15.77 -4.83 -14.81
CA LYS A 239 -16.20 -3.42 -14.82
C LYS A 239 -17.39 -3.22 -13.89
N GLU A 240 -18.38 -4.11 -13.99
CA GLU A 240 -19.58 -4.08 -13.14
C GLU A 240 -19.21 -4.22 -11.66
N GLY A 241 -18.44 -5.26 -11.30
CA GLY A 241 -18.02 -5.49 -9.92
C GLY A 241 -17.18 -4.35 -9.33
N LEU A 242 -16.28 -3.74 -10.11
CA LEU A 242 -15.51 -2.57 -9.67
C LEU A 242 -16.34 -1.28 -9.63
N THR A 243 -17.39 -1.15 -10.46
CA THR A 243 -18.34 -0.02 -10.40
C THR A 243 -19.19 -0.11 -9.13
N ASP A 244 -19.64 -1.32 -8.78
CA ASP A 244 -20.36 -1.58 -7.53
C ASP A 244 -19.47 -1.34 -6.32
N LEU A 245 -18.22 -1.83 -6.36
CA LEU A 245 -17.22 -1.55 -5.32
C LEU A 245 -16.97 -0.05 -5.17
N LYS A 246 -16.78 0.67 -6.28
CA LYS A 246 -16.57 2.12 -6.28
C LYS A 246 -17.74 2.83 -5.60
N THR A 247 -18.96 2.50 -5.98
CA THR A 247 -20.17 3.10 -5.40
C THR A 247 -20.27 2.80 -3.90
N PHE A 248 -20.05 1.54 -3.52
CA PHE A 248 -20.09 1.10 -2.13
C PHE A 248 -19.06 1.83 -1.26
N VAL A 249 -17.79 1.84 -1.68
CA VAL A 249 -16.71 2.48 -0.93
C VAL A 249 -16.89 4.00 -0.89
N GLN A 250 -17.34 4.62 -1.99
CA GLN A 250 -17.62 6.07 -2.00
C GLN A 250 -18.73 6.45 -1.03
N ASN A 251 -19.80 5.66 -0.94
CA ASN A 251 -20.88 5.88 0.03
C ASN A 251 -20.36 5.71 1.46
N LEU A 252 -19.57 4.67 1.74
CA LEU A 252 -18.97 4.45 3.05
C LEU A 252 -18.05 5.62 3.47
N ILE A 253 -17.26 6.12 2.52
CA ILE A 253 -16.39 7.28 2.71
C ILE A 253 -17.22 8.53 3.00
N TYR A 254 -18.25 8.79 2.20
CA TYR A 254 -19.15 9.92 2.40
C TYR A 254 -19.83 9.88 3.76
N ASP A 255 -20.39 8.74 4.15
CA ASP A 255 -21.09 8.57 5.43
C ASP A 255 -20.14 8.75 6.62
N GLY A 256 -18.94 8.16 6.56
CA GLY A 256 -17.93 8.30 7.60
C GLY A 256 -17.49 9.76 7.79
N CYS A 257 -17.24 10.47 6.70
CA CYS A 257 -16.83 11.88 6.76
C CYS A 257 -17.97 12.81 7.18
N ASN A 258 -19.19 12.56 6.69
CA ASN A 258 -20.36 13.34 7.06
C ASN A 258 -20.68 13.18 8.57
N ALA A 259 -20.53 11.97 9.13
CA ALA A 259 -20.75 11.72 10.55
C ALA A 259 -19.86 12.61 11.44
N VAL A 260 -18.58 12.76 11.10
CA VAL A 260 -17.64 13.62 11.84
C VAL A 260 -18.00 15.10 11.66
N CYS A 261 -18.30 15.52 10.45
CA CYS A 261 -18.51 16.94 10.17
C CYS A 261 -19.83 17.47 10.75
N VAL A 262 -20.89 16.65 10.76
CA VAL A 262 -22.14 16.95 11.47
C VAL A 262 -21.89 17.09 12.97
N ALA A 263 -21.07 16.23 13.57
CA ALA A 263 -20.73 16.33 14.99
C ALA A 263 -19.95 17.63 15.32
N LYS A 264 -19.32 18.26 14.34
CA LYS A 264 -18.53 19.50 14.47
C LYS A 264 -19.24 20.76 13.98
N ASP A 265 -20.54 20.70 13.70
CA ASP A 265 -21.31 21.83 13.13
C ASP A 265 -20.65 22.46 11.90
N SER A 266 -19.97 21.64 11.08
CA SER A 266 -19.18 22.08 9.94
C SER A 266 -19.71 21.46 8.64
N SER A 267 -19.66 22.22 7.54
CA SER A 267 -19.98 21.69 6.21
C SER A 267 -18.73 21.02 5.62
N CYS A 268 -18.72 19.69 5.51
CA CYS A 268 -17.69 18.97 4.75
C CYS A 268 -18.30 18.36 3.49
N PRO A 269 -18.12 18.98 2.31
CA PRO A 269 -18.56 18.35 1.07
C PRO A 269 -17.70 17.13 0.71
N ILE A 270 -16.48 17.00 1.25
CA ILE A 270 -15.51 15.96 0.89
C ILE A 270 -14.66 15.61 2.13
N CYS A 271 -14.29 14.34 2.27
CA CYS A 271 -13.32 13.90 3.26
C CYS A 271 -12.01 14.69 3.20
N PRO A 272 -11.31 14.89 4.33
CA PRO A 272 -10.05 15.61 4.36
C PRO A 272 -9.06 15.01 3.35
N ILE A 273 -8.54 15.83 2.44
CA ILE A 273 -7.46 15.42 1.52
C ILE A 273 -6.28 14.87 2.31
N LYS A 274 -6.02 15.45 3.48
CA LYS A 274 -4.99 15.01 4.42
C LYS A 274 -5.07 13.52 4.78
N LEU A 275 -6.25 12.89 4.80
CA LEU A 275 -6.36 11.46 5.12
C LEU A 275 -5.72 10.55 4.04
N ARG A 276 -5.49 11.06 2.83
CA ARG A 276 -4.74 10.35 1.78
C ARG A 276 -3.25 10.25 2.09
N ASP A 277 -2.74 11.11 2.96
CA ASP A 277 -1.43 10.99 3.56
C ASP A 277 -1.60 10.48 5.00
N ARG A 278 -1.34 9.19 5.20
CA ARG A 278 -1.46 8.56 6.52
C ARG A 278 -0.60 9.23 7.60
N SER A 279 0.46 9.96 7.24
CA SER A 279 1.31 10.69 8.19
C SER A 279 0.69 11.98 8.72
N GLN A 280 -0.36 12.50 8.08
CA GLN A 280 -1.08 13.70 8.50
C GLN A 280 -2.13 13.43 9.59
N CYS A 281 -2.24 12.17 10.01
CA CYS A 281 -3.09 11.77 11.12
C CYS A 281 -2.27 11.74 12.41
N SER A 282 -2.72 12.51 13.40
CA SER A 282 -1.98 12.68 14.66
C SER A 282 -2.44 11.75 15.77
N GLY A 283 -3.59 11.08 15.63
CA GLY A 283 -4.20 10.23 16.64
C GLY A 283 -4.57 10.96 17.93
N VAL A 284 -5.06 12.20 17.80
CA VAL A 284 -5.67 12.94 18.92
C VAL A 284 -7.15 13.18 18.65
N ALA A 285 -7.93 13.28 19.73
CA ALA A 285 -9.39 13.32 19.66
C ALA A 285 -9.96 14.40 18.74
N ASP A 286 -9.33 15.57 18.66
CA ASP A 286 -9.85 16.72 17.90
C ASP A 286 -9.29 16.82 16.47
N ASP A 287 -8.44 15.88 16.06
CA ASP A 287 -7.81 15.89 14.74
C ASP A 287 -8.74 15.28 13.68
N MET A 288 -9.20 16.12 12.75
CA MET A 288 -10.21 15.74 11.75
C MET A 288 -9.84 14.47 10.93
N PRO A 289 -8.60 14.28 10.41
CA PRO A 289 -8.20 13.01 9.80
C PRO A 289 -8.32 11.81 10.74
N SER A 290 -7.96 11.94 12.02
CA SER A 290 -8.05 10.87 13.01
C SER A 290 -9.49 10.47 13.33
N GLU A 291 -10.38 11.47 13.45
CA GLU A 291 -11.82 11.23 13.64
C GLU A 291 -12.46 10.57 12.42
N VAL A 292 -12.10 11.01 11.21
CA VAL A 292 -12.59 10.39 9.98
C VAL A 292 -12.08 8.96 9.87
N ALA A 293 -10.80 8.70 10.18
CA ALA A 293 -10.26 7.34 10.21
C ALA A 293 -11.02 6.45 11.20
N ALA A 294 -11.36 6.97 12.37
CA ALA A 294 -12.19 6.28 13.35
C ALA A 294 -13.59 5.96 12.80
N ALA A 295 -14.25 6.95 12.21
CA ALA A 295 -15.58 6.78 11.62
C ALA A 295 -15.58 5.74 10.48
N LEU A 296 -14.58 5.76 9.59
CA LEU A 296 -14.43 4.76 8.53
C LEU A 296 -14.22 3.36 9.11
N THR A 297 -13.42 3.23 10.16
CA THR A 297 -13.22 1.95 10.85
C THR A 297 -14.53 1.42 11.46
N VAL A 298 -15.36 2.29 12.04
CA VAL A 298 -16.71 1.91 12.52
C VAL A 298 -17.59 1.44 11.36
N MET A 299 -17.59 2.13 10.22
CA MET A 299 -18.39 1.74 9.05
C MET A 299 -17.95 0.38 8.50
N VAL A 300 -16.64 0.14 8.36
CA VAL A 300 -16.11 -1.18 7.96
C VAL A 300 -16.53 -2.23 8.98
N ASN A 301 -16.38 -1.95 10.27
CA ASN A 301 -16.80 -2.87 11.32
C ASN A 301 -18.27 -3.28 11.19
N ASN A 302 -19.16 -2.36 10.82
CA ASN A 302 -20.58 -2.66 10.66
C ASN A 302 -20.89 -3.40 9.36
N ALA A 303 -20.12 -3.15 8.30
CA ALA A 303 -20.32 -3.75 6.99
C ALA A 303 -19.60 -5.09 6.81
N TRP A 304 -18.55 -5.39 7.58
CA TRP A 304 -17.77 -6.62 7.47
C TRP A 304 -18.45 -7.77 8.20
N VAL A 305 -19.40 -8.38 7.50
CA VAL A 305 -20.20 -9.52 7.96
C VAL A 305 -20.09 -10.68 6.98
N VAL A 306 -20.57 -11.86 7.38
CA VAL A 306 -20.61 -13.05 6.50
C VAL A 306 -21.36 -12.70 5.20
N PRO A 307 -20.76 -12.93 4.01
CA PRO A 307 -21.47 -12.78 2.76
C PRO A 307 -22.66 -13.74 2.73
N VAL A 308 -23.88 -13.21 2.61
CA VAL A 308 -25.05 -14.04 2.32
C VAL A 308 -25.07 -14.27 0.80
N PRO A 309 -24.97 -15.53 0.32
CA PRO A 309 -24.98 -15.83 -1.11
C PRO A 309 -26.32 -15.48 -1.77
#